data_AF-M7UHS6-F1
#
_entry.id   AF-M7UHS6-F1
#
_cell.length_a   1.000
_cell.length_b   1.000
_cell.length_c   1.000
_cell.angle_alpha   90.00
_cell.angle_beta   90.00
_cell.angle_gamma   90.00
#
_symmetry.space_group_name_H-M   'P 1'
#
loop_
_entity.id
_entity.type
_entity.pdbx_description
1 polymer ?
#
loop_
_entity_poly.entity_id
_entity_poly.type
_entity_poly.pdbx_seq_one_letter_code
_entity_poly.pdbx_strand_id
1 'polypeptide(L)'
;MFSIPSIPYRKEPYPPYWGTINSQTNFCEEDHIITTYIAEFINTLTNITYLYYAYKGIRANSNRQDAILRNLPYLGLAAVGLLSALFHATNKDWTQWFDDTSMLIATSTVVHRVFTYDKSLRYTVISGVSLFIFMVTFVAWHCITDETLMHPVLFGIEIAFVGIKTRSIINLRVADVNVQKQVKKLVTYGGVIFVSGFVLWNIDNQFCESLTDTKHSLGMPWSFVLELHGWWHILTGIGAYIFIALVEYLTSEEAGQELGKSFAWPVGLILASRKSATKDWRIGNGRGEEEKGKSGDLLSNGFGNGYLHANGKISAHERNKSE
;
A
#
# COMPACT_ATOMS: atom_id res chain seq x y z
N MET A 1 -3.60 -43.69 -5.51
CA MET A 1 -4.09 -42.30 -5.46
C MET A 1 -3.63 -41.73 -4.14
N PHE A 2 -2.73 -40.75 -4.14
CA PHE A 2 -2.32 -40.08 -2.91
C PHE A 2 -3.37 -39.00 -2.61
N SER A 3 -4.22 -39.24 -1.61
CA SER A 3 -5.11 -38.20 -1.10
C SER A 3 -4.25 -37.21 -0.31
N ILE A 4 -4.33 -35.93 -0.69
CA ILE A 4 -3.68 -34.87 0.08
C ILE A 4 -4.40 -34.81 1.44
N PRO A 5 -3.70 -34.86 2.58
CA PRO A 5 -4.34 -34.78 3.89
C PRO A 5 -5.17 -33.51 4.00
N SER A 6 -6.46 -33.66 4.34
CA SER A 6 -7.37 -32.55 4.60
C SER A 6 -8.24 -32.82 5.82
N ILE A 7 -8.69 -31.74 6.46
CA ILE A 7 -9.62 -31.76 7.59
C ILE A 7 -10.98 -31.31 7.07
N PRO A 8 -12.03 -32.14 7.16
CA PRO A 8 -13.36 -31.71 6.75
C PRO A 8 -13.84 -30.55 7.65
N TYR A 9 -14.61 -29.64 7.06
CA TYR A 9 -15.31 -28.64 7.84
C TYR A 9 -16.30 -29.28 8.81
N ARG A 10 -16.64 -28.53 9.85
CA ARG A 10 -17.69 -28.95 10.78
C ARG A 10 -19.02 -28.99 10.03
N LYS A 11 -19.92 -29.89 10.46
CA LYS A 11 -21.30 -29.91 9.96
C LYS A 11 -22.09 -28.69 10.44
N GLU A 12 -21.77 -28.21 11.64
CA GLU A 12 -22.44 -27.08 12.28
C GLU A 12 -21.38 -26.10 12.82
N PRO A 13 -21.59 -24.79 12.64
CA PRO A 13 -20.70 -23.77 13.17
C PRO A 13 -20.69 -23.79 14.70
N TYR A 14 -19.66 -23.19 15.28
CA TYR A 14 -19.63 -22.95 16.72
C TYR A 14 -20.65 -21.86 17.10
N PRO A 15 -21.19 -21.88 18.33
CA PRO A 15 -21.96 -20.75 18.83
C PRO A 15 -21.13 -19.45 18.80
N PRO A 16 -21.68 -18.32 18.35
CA PRO A 16 -20.94 -17.06 18.22
C PRO A 16 -20.66 -16.47 19.61
N TYR A 17 -19.38 -16.23 19.92
CA TYR A 17 -18.96 -15.62 21.20
C TYR A 17 -19.47 -14.19 21.36
N TRP A 18 -19.46 -13.41 20.27
CA TRP A 18 -19.86 -11.99 20.26
C TRP A 18 -21.38 -11.79 20.13
N GLY A 19 -22.17 -12.85 20.32
CA GLY A 19 -23.62 -12.83 20.11
C GLY A 19 -24.02 -12.96 18.65
N THR A 20 -25.32 -12.93 18.37
CA THR A 20 -25.89 -13.13 17.03
C THR A 20 -25.37 -12.10 16.03
N ILE A 21 -25.07 -12.55 14.81
CA ILE A 21 -24.67 -11.68 13.69
C ILE A 21 -25.82 -10.72 13.36
N ASN A 22 -25.48 -9.44 13.19
CA ASN A 22 -26.44 -8.38 12.86
C ASN A 22 -25.89 -7.37 11.83
N SER A 23 -24.74 -7.64 11.22
CA SER A 23 -24.26 -6.86 10.07
C SER A 23 -25.16 -7.05 8.85
N GLN A 24 -25.24 -6.02 8.01
CA GLN A 24 -25.95 -6.12 6.72
C GLN A 24 -25.15 -6.93 5.71
N THR A 25 -23.82 -6.76 5.75
CA THR A 25 -22.91 -7.49 4.88
C THR A 25 -22.39 -8.73 5.60
N ASN A 26 -22.35 -9.84 4.88
CA ASN A 26 -21.76 -11.12 5.29
C ASN A 26 -21.16 -11.77 4.04
N PHE A 27 -19.91 -12.22 4.10
CA PHE A 27 -19.19 -12.76 2.93
C PHE A 27 -19.24 -14.28 2.87
N CYS A 28 -18.55 -14.87 1.90
CA CYS A 28 -18.68 -16.31 1.65
C CYS A 28 -17.89 -17.21 2.57
N GLU A 29 -17.05 -16.65 3.43
CA GLU A 29 -16.42 -17.43 4.49
C GLU A 29 -17.47 -17.79 5.54
N GLU A 30 -17.62 -19.08 5.83
CA GLU A 30 -18.66 -19.53 6.76
C GLU A 30 -18.38 -19.10 8.21
N ASP A 31 -19.34 -18.38 8.77
CA ASP A 31 -19.28 -17.85 10.13
C ASP A 31 -19.03 -18.91 11.19
N HIS A 32 -18.04 -18.66 12.04
CA HIS A 32 -17.71 -19.48 13.20
C HIS A 32 -17.52 -20.96 12.87
N ILE A 33 -17.17 -21.31 11.62
CA ILE A 33 -16.97 -22.71 11.22
C ILE A 33 -15.66 -23.28 11.78
N ILE A 34 -14.66 -22.41 12.02
CA ILE A 34 -13.35 -22.77 12.57
C ILE A 34 -13.27 -22.53 14.08
N THR A 35 -13.89 -21.45 14.59
CA THR A 35 -13.77 -21.05 16.01
C THR A 35 -14.98 -20.23 16.49
N THR A 36 -15.29 -20.30 17.78
CA THR A 36 -16.33 -19.48 18.43
C THR A 36 -16.00 -17.98 18.49
N TYR A 37 -14.71 -17.61 18.43
CA TYR A 37 -14.25 -16.24 18.70
C TYR A 37 -14.14 -15.34 17.46
N ILE A 38 -13.98 -15.93 16.28
CA ILE A 38 -13.76 -15.23 15.01
C ILE A 38 -14.81 -15.77 14.04
N ALA A 39 -15.66 -14.89 13.51
CA ALA A 39 -16.72 -15.27 12.58
C ALA A 39 -16.11 -15.74 11.25
N GLU A 40 -15.43 -14.86 10.53
CA GLU A 40 -14.75 -15.17 9.28
C GLU A 40 -13.23 -15.22 9.51
N PHE A 41 -12.67 -16.43 9.64
CA PHE A 41 -11.31 -16.65 10.11
C PHE A 41 -10.23 -16.11 9.16
N ILE A 42 -10.29 -16.46 7.88
CA ILE A 42 -9.34 -16.05 6.85
C ILE A 42 -9.53 -14.57 6.52
N ASN A 43 -10.75 -14.08 6.38
CA ASN A 43 -11.06 -12.66 6.17
C ASN A 43 -10.51 -11.81 7.33
N THR A 44 -10.62 -12.28 8.58
CA THR A 44 -10.01 -11.62 9.73
C THR A 44 -8.47 -11.63 9.67
N LEU A 45 -7.84 -12.77 9.39
CA LEU A 45 -6.38 -12.87 9.45
C LEU A 45 -5.66 -12.16 8.31
N THR A 46 -6.25 -12.16 7.11
CA THR A 46 -5.66 -11.55 5.91
C THR A 46 -5.47 -10.03 6.03
N ASN A 47 -6.22 -9.39 6.94
CA ASN A 47 -6.07 -7.98 7.32
C ASN A 47 -4.69 -7.62 7.92
N ILE A 48 -3.91 -8.60 8.39
CA ILE A 48 -2.51 -8.39 8.77
C ILE A 48 -1.67 -7.77 7.63
N THR A 49 -2.10 -7.96 6.38
CA THR A 49 -1.46 -7.37 5.20
C THR A 49 -1.43 -5.84 5.27
N TYR A 50 -2.54 -5.22 5.64
CA TYR A 50 -2.62 -3.77 5.79
C TYR A 50 -1.68 -3.28 6.90
N LEU A 51 -1.65 -3.98 8.03
CA LEU A 51 -0.79 -3.64 9.18
C LEU A 51 0.70 -3.77 8.82
N TYR A 52 1.07 -4.83 8.09
CA TYR A 52 2.41 -5.03 7.58
C TYR A 52 2.85 -3.85 6.72
N TYR A 53 2.03 -3.44 5.76
CA TYR A 53 2.38 -2.34 4.87
C TYR A 53 2.40 -0.98 5.53
N ALA A 54 1.47 -0.72 6.45
CA ALA A 54 1.48 0.47 7.29
C ALA A 54 2.78 0.55 8.10
N TYR A 55 3.17 -0.54 8.77
CA TYR A 55 4.44 -0.62 9.50
C TYR A 55 5.65 -0.34 8.59
N LYS A 56 5.69 -0.94 7.39
CA LYS A 56 6.79 -0.73 6.44
C LYS A 56 6.90 0.73 5.99
N GLY A 57 5.78 1.39 5.72
CA GLY A 57 5.74 2.81 5.38
C GLY A 57 6.20 3.72 6.52
N ILE A 58 5.63 3.53 7.70
CA ILE A 58 5.99 4.31 8.91
C ILE A 58 7.47 4.15 9.25
N ARG A 59 7.99 2.92 9.17
CA ARG A 59 9.41 2.65 9.39
C ARG A 59 10.31 3.31 8.35
N ALA A 60 9.89 3.40 7.09
CA ALA A 60 10.66 4.08 6.05
C ALA A 60 10.75 5.60 6.28
N ASN A 61 9.78 6.18 6.99
CA ASN A 61 9.77 7.59 7.39
C ASN A 61 10.46 7.86 8.73
N SER A 62 11.03 6.85 9.37
CA SER A 62 11.77 7.04 10.63
C SER A 62 12.95 7.99 10.41
N ASN A 63 13.12 8.95 11.32
CA ASN A 63 14.13 10.02 11.30
C ASN A 63 13.91 11.15 10.29
N ARG A 64 12.75 11.22 9.63
CA ARG A 64 12.39 12.38 8.81
C ARG A 64 11.74 13.48 9.64
N GLN A 65 12.06 14.74 9.35
CA GLN A 65 11.46 15.90 10.04
C GLN A 65 9.96 16.04 9.73
N ASP A 66 9.53 15.63 8.54
CA ASP A 66 8.13 15.65 8.07
C ASP A 66 7.36 14.34 8.36
N ALA A 67 7.92 13.45 9.20
CA ALA A 67 7.39 12.10 9.41
C ALA A 67 5.92 12.06 9.84
N ILE A 68 5.45 12.99 10.66
CA ILE A 68 4.06 13.01 11.14
C ILE A 68 3.09 13.09 9.96
N LEU A 69 3.27 14.07 9.07
CA LEU A 69 2.37 14.27 7.92
C LEU A 69 2.52 13.17 6.88
N ARG A 70 3.76 12.67 6.66
CA ARG A 70 3.98 11.53 5.76
C ARG A 70 3.31 10.25 6.25
N ASN A 71 3.20 10.07 7.57
CA ASN A 71 2.67 8.85 8.17
C ASN A 71 1.13 8.80 8.24
N LEU A 72 0.42 9.90 8.03
CA LEU A 72 -1.05 9.92 8.09
C LEU A 72 -1.71 8.88 7.17
N PRO A 73 -1.35 8.74 5.88
CA PRO A 73 -1.94 7.70 5.04
C PRO A 73 -1.63 6.27 5.50
N TYR A 74 -0.45 6.02 6.08
CA TYR A 74 -0.12 4.68 6.62
C TYR A 74 -0.86 4.39 7.93
N LEU A 75 -1.11 5.40 8.76
CA LEU A 75 -1.99 5.26 9.92
C LEU A 75 -3.43 4.98 9.49
N GLY A 76 -3.90 5.63 8.41
CA GLY A 76 -5.17 5.30 7.77
C GLY A 76 -5.21 3.85 7.28
N LEU A 77 -4.15 3.38 6.61
CA LEU A 77 -4.03 1.98 6.19
C LEU A 77 -4.04 1.01 7.38
N ALA A 78 -3.37 1.34 8.48
CA ALA A 78 -3.42 0.53 9.70
C ALA A 78 -4.82 0.50 10.31
N ALA A 79 -5.54 1.63 10.31
CA ALA A 79 -6.90 1.71 10.80
C ALA A 79 -7.84 0.81 9.98
N VAL A 80 -7.72 0.81 8.64
CA VAL A 80 -8.45 -0.12 7.76
C VAL A 80 -8.22 -1.58 8.18
N GLY A 81 -6.95 -1.98 8.33
CA GLY A 81 -6.66 -3.36 8.74
C GLY A 81 -7.20 -3.75 10.11
N LEU A 82 -7.14 -2.85 11.10
CA LEU A 82 -7.64 -3.13 12.45
C LEU A 82 -9.18 -3.19 12.49
N LEU A 83 -9.85 -2.26 11.81
CA LEU A 83 -11.30 -2.15 11.85
C LEU A 83 -11.98 -3.19 10.97
N SER A 84 -11.39 -3.52 9.82
CA SER A 84 -11.80 -4.67 9.00
C SER A 84 -11.61 -5.99 9.74
N ALA A 85 -10.46 -6.22 10.39
CA ALA A 85 -10.27 -7.42 11.20
C ALA A 85 -11.30 -7.52 12.35
N LEU A 86 -11.65 -6.39 12.97
CA LEU A 86 -12.67 -6.36 14.02
C LEU A 86 -14.06 -6.69 13.46
N PHE A 87 -14.39 -6.18 12.27
CA PHE A 87 -15.63 -6.51 11.58
C PHE A 87 -15.73 -8.00 11.30
N HIS A 88 -14.79 -8.56 10.55
CA HIS A 88 -14.79 -9.99 10.19
C HIS A 88 -14.71 -10.93 11.40
N ALA A 89 -14.15 -10.48 12.53
CA ALA A 89 -14.13 -11.29 13.74
C ALA A 89 -15.50 -11.35 14.44
N THR A 90 -16.34 -10.34 14.27
CA THR A 90 -17.55 -10.15 15.11
C THR A 90 -18.87 -10.11 14.34
N ASN A 91 -18.84 -9.76 13.05
CA ASN A 91 -19.97 -9.56 12.15
C ASN A 91 -21.10 -8.74 12.80
N LYS A 92 -20.71 -7.56 13.31
CA LYS A 92 -21.63 -6.57 13.88
C LYS A 92 -21.82 -5.36 12.98
N ASP A 93 -23.04 -4.83 12.96
CA ASP A 93 -23.39 -3.56 12.32
C ASP A 93 -22.40 -2.43 12.63
N TRP A 94 -22.15 -2.15 13.91
CA TRP A 94 -21.25 -1.07 14.31
C TRP A 94 -19.79 -1.32 13.93
N THR A 95 -19.35 -2.59 13.88
CA THR A 95 -18.00 -2.93 13.40
C THR A 95 -17.90 -2.84 11.89
N GLN A 96 -18.97 -3.18 11.16
CA GLN A 96 -19.07 -2.99 9.71
C GLN A 96 -18.95 -1.51 9.38
N TRP A 97 -19.70 -0.64 10.07
CA TRP A 97 -19.59 0.81 9.88
C TRP A 97 -18.18 1.34 10.11
N PHE A 98 -17.45 0.79 11.09
CA PHE A 98 -16.06 1.17 11.35
C PHE A 98 -15.13 0.75 10.22
N ASP A 99 -15.27 -0.46 9.70
CA ASP A 99 -14.51 -0.90 8.53
C ASP A 99 -14.80 0.02 7.33
N ASP A 100 -16.07 0.15 6.97
CA ASP A 100 -16.54 0.94 5.82
C ASP A 100 -16.05 2.40 5.91
N THR A 101 -16.23 3.02 7.08
CA THR A 101 -15.80 4.40 7.35
C THR A 101 -14.29 4.56 7.26
N SER A 102 -13.53 3.58 7.78
CA SER A 102 -12.07 3.66 7.79
C SER A 102 -11.48 3.69 6.39
N MET A 103 -12.07 2.92 5.46
CA MET A 103 -11.66 2.89 4.05
C MET A 103 -11.85 4.24 3.37
N LEU A 104 -13.01 4.87 3.58
CA LEU A 104 -13.34 6.18 3.03
C LEU A 104 -12.44 7.28 3.61
N ILE A 105 -12.30 7.33 4.94
CA ILE A 105 -11.46 8.35 5.57
C ILE A 105 -10.01 8.20 5.14
N ALA A 106 -9.45 6.99 5.15
CA ALA A 106 -8.08 6.73 4.74
C ALA A 106 -7.83 7.19 3.30
N THR A 107 -8.74 6.86 2.38
CA THR A 107 -8.63 7.23 0.96
C THR A 107 -8.80 8.73 0.76
N SER A 108 -9.74 9.36 1.46
CA SER A 108 -9.93 10.81 1.49
C SER A 108 -8.66 11.56 1.92
N THR A 109 -7.86 11.03 2.85
CA THR A 109 -6.56 11.66 3.18
C THR A 109 -5.58 11.65 2.00
N VAL A 110 -5.58 10.57 1.21
CA VAL A 110 -4.74 10.44 0.01
C VAL A 110 -5.25 11.35 -1.11
N VAL A 111 -6.57 11.41 -1.32
CA VAL A 111 -7.23 12.34 -2.24
C VAL A 111 -6.83 13.78 -1.89
N HIS A 112 -7.03 14.19 -0.64
CA HIS A 112 -6.67 15.54 -0.20
C HIS A 112 -5.20 15.85 -0.49
N ARG A 113 -4.29 14.93 -0.17
CA ARG A 113 -2.85 15.08 -0.44
C ARG A 113 -2.54 15.27 -1.92
N VAL A 114 -3.05 14.42 -2.82
CA VAL A 114 -2.74 14.51 -4.26
C VAL A 114 -3.31 15.76 -4.94
N PHE A 115 -4.39 16.33 -4.40
CA PHE A 115 -5.00 17.55 -4.93
C PHE A 115 -4.45 18.85 -4.33
N THR A 116 -3.74 18.79 -3.20
CA THR A 116 -3.32 20.00 -2.46
C THR A 116 -1.83 20.16 -2.25
N TYR A 117 -1.00 19.16 -2.61
CA TYR A 117 0.46 19.19 -2.35
C TYR A 117 1.20 20.41 -2.94
N ASP A 118 0.70 21.00 -4.03
CA ASP A 118 1.27 22.17 -4.72
C ASP A 118 0.39 23.43 -4.60
N LYS A 119 -0.47 23.48 -3.59
CA LYS A 119 -1.44 24.56 -3.39
C LYS A 119 -1.10 25.42 -2.17
N SER A 120 -1.69 26.62 -2.12
CA SER A 120 -1.52 27.52 -0.97
C SER A 120 -2.16 26.93 0.28
N LEU A 121 -1.63 27.27 1.47
CA LEU A 121 -2.18 26.82 2.75
C LEU A 121 -3.69 27.07 2.87
N ARG A 122 -4.15 28.24 2.41
CA ARG A 122 -5.58 28.59 2.41
C ARG A 122 -6.40 27.61 1.58
N TYR A 123 -5.94 27.26 0.38
CA TYR A 123 -6.63 26.29 -0.47
C TYR A 123 -6.64 24.90 0.17
N THR A 124 -5.50 24.47 0.71
CA THR A 124 -5.34 23.17 1.39
C THR A 124 -6.27 23.04 2.59
N VAL A 125 -6.39 24.08 3.41
CA VAL A 125 -7.30 24.09 4.57
C VAL A 125 -8.77 24.10 4.15
N ILE A 126 -9.16 24.96 3.20
CA ILE A 126 -10.55 25.05 2.75
C ILE A 126 -11.01 23.73 2.13
N SER A 127 -10.21 23.16 1.22
CA SER A 127 -10.53 21.86 0.60
C SER A 127 -10.57 20.72 1.61
N GLY A 128 -9.69 20.73 2.63
CA GLY A 128 -9.70 19.76 3.71
C GLY A 128 -10.96 19.85 4.57
N VAL A 129 -11.37 21.06 4.95
CA VAL A 129 -12.62 21.28 5.71
C VAL A 129 -13.84 20.88 4.87
N SER A 130 -13.89 21.23 3.59
CA SER A 130 -14.98 20.82 2.70
C SER A 130 -15.07 19.30 2.56
N LEU A 131 -13.94 18.62 2.38
CA LEU A 131 -13.89 17.16 2.31
C LEU A 131 -14.32 16.51 3.63
N PHE A 132 -13.87 17.06 4.76
CA PHE A 132 -14.27 16.59 6.09
C PHE A 132 -15.79 16.70 6.31
N ILE A 133 -16.40 17.85 5.99
CA ILE A 133 -17.85 18.04 6.11
C ILE A 133 -18.60 17.04 5.22
N PHE A 134 -18.12 16.85 3.99
CA PHE A 134 -18.72 15.87 3.07
C PHE A 134 -18.63 14.45 3.62
N MET A 135 -17.44 14.02 4.08
CA MET A 135 -17.22 12.68 4.65
C MET A 135 -18.07 12.44 5.90
N VAL A 136 -18.12 13.38 6.84
CA VAL A 136 -18.95 13.26 8.05
C VAL A 136 -20.43 13.13 7.67
N THR A 137 -20.89 13.94 6.71
CA THR A 137 -22.28 13.88 6.24
C THR A 137 -22.60 12.53 5.59
N PHE A 138 -21.71 12.05 4.72
CA PHE A 138 -21.87 10.78 4.03
C PHE A 138 -21.85 9.61 5.01
N VAL A 139 -20.87 9.56 5.92
CA VAL A 139 -20.74 8.50 6.94
C VAL A 139 -21.95 8.50 7.88
N ALA A 140 -22.42 9.66 8.33
CA ALA A 140 -23.61 9.73 9.16
C ALA A 140 -24.84 9.18 8.43
N TRP A 141 -25.03 9.54 7.16
CA TRP A 141 -26.10 9.00 6.32
C TRP A 141 -25.96 7.48 6.12
N HIS A 142 -24.74 6.99 5.85
CA HIS A 142 -24.43 5.57 5.69
C HIS A 142 -24.77 4.77 6.96
N CYS A 143 -24.34 5.22 8.14
CA CYS A 143 -24.67 4.56 9.41
C CYS A 143 -26.17 4.61 9.75
N ILE A 144 -26.88 5.70 9.40
CA ILE A 144 -28.32 5.85 9.71
C ILE A 144 -29.18 4.99 8.78
N THR A 145 -28.81 4.90 7.51
CA THR A 145 -29.58 4.17 6.49
C THR A 145 -29.16 2.71 6.36
N ASP A 146 -28.01 2.36 6.92
CA ASP A 146 -27.42 1.01 6.87
C ASP A 146 -27.32 0.48 5.43
N GLU A 147 -26.95 1.38 4.53
CA GLU A 147 -26.85 1.14 3.10
C GLU A 147 -25.50 0.50 2.74
N THR A 148 -25.47 -0.41 1.77
CA THR A 148 -24.24 -1.15 1.40
C THR A 148 -23.73 -0.85 -0.01
N LEU A 149 -24.40 0.03 -0.77
CA LEU A 149 -24.13 0.24 -2.20
C LEU A 149 -23.33 1.52 -2.48
N MET A 150 -23.69 2.62 -1.84
CA MET A 150 -23.08 3.92 -2.07
C MET A 150 -21.68 4.01 -1.46
N HIS A 151 -21.41 3.29 -0.36
CA HIS A 151 -20.07 3.14 0.18
C HIS A 151 -19.05 2.65 -0.87
N PRO A 152 -19.20 1.46 -1.50
CA PRO A 152 -18.22 0.98 -2.46
C PRO A 152 -18.17 1.83 -3.74
N VAL A 153 -19.29 2.48 -4.12
CA VAL A 153 -19.32 3.44 -5.23
C VAL A 153 -18.44 4.65 -4.92
N LEU A 154 -18.62 5.28 -3.75
CA LEU A 154 -17.83 6.44 -3.36
C LEU A 154 -16.35 6.06 -3.20
N PHE A 155 -16.06 4.94 -2.56
CA PHE A 155 -14.72 4.40 -2.44
C PHE A 155 -14.06 4.22 -3.82
N GLY A 156 -14.77 3.62 -4.78
CA GLY A 156 -14.30 3.47 -6.16
C GLY A 156 -14.02 4.80 -6.87
N ILE A 157 -14.87 5.82 -6.66
CA ILE A 157 -14.66 7.17 -7.20
C ILE A 157 -13.39 7.80 -6.62
N GLU A 158 -13.18 7.71 -5.31
CA GLU A 158 -11.97 8.26 -4.67
C GLU A 158 -10.70 7.58 -5.17
N ILE A 159 -10.71 6.24 -5.27
CA ILE A 159 -9.58 5.47 -5.82
C ILE A 159 -9.29 5.87 -7.27
N ALA A 160 -10.33 6.07 -8.09
CA ALA A 160 -10.17 6.54 -9.47
C ALA A 160 -9.53 7.95 -9.50
N PHE A 161 -9.97 8.86 -8.64
CA PHE A 161 -9.38 10.20 -8.52
C PHE A 161 -7.92 10.15 -8.09
N VAL A 162 -7.56 9.33 -7.09
CA VAL A 162 -6.16 9.11 -6.70
C VAL A 162 -5.35 8.61 -7.88
N GLY A 163 -5.84 7.59 -8.60
CA GLY A 163 -5.16 7.00 -9.75
C GLY A 163 -4.92 8.00 -10.89
N ILE A 164 -5.96 8.72 -11.31
CA ILE A 164 -5.90 9.71 -12.39
C ILE A 164 -4.97 10.86 -12.00
N LYS A 165 -5.12 11.40 -10.78
CA LYS A 165 -4.32 12.52 -10.32
C LYS A 165 -2.85 12.13 -10.15
N THR A 166 -2.57 10.94 -9.64
CA THR A 166 -1.19 10.40 -9.55
C THR A 166 -0.53 10.31 -10.93
N ARG A 167 -1.23 9.80 -11.96
CA ARG A 167 -0.72 9.77 -13.34
C ARG A 167 -0.43 11.16 -13.89
N SER A 168 -1.31 12.12 -13.60
CA SER A 168 -1.10 13.53 -13.97
C SER A 168 0.16 14.11 -13.32
N ILE A 169 0.36 13.92 -12.00
CA ILE A 169 1.53 14.42 -11.27
C ILE A 169 2.83 13.82 -11.81
N ILE A 170 2.83 12.53 -12.18
CA ILE A 170 4.01 11.89 -12.80
C ILE A 170 4.44 12.63 -14.06
N ASN A 171 3.49 12.96 -14.95
CA ASN A 171 3.81 13.67 -16.20
C ASN A 171 4.29 15.10 -15.95
N LEU A 172 3.86 15.72 -14.85
CA LEU A 172 4.23 17.10 -14.50
C LEU A 172 5.58 17.20 -13.77
N ARG A 173 5.89 16.28 -12.86
CA ARG A 173 7.03 16.40 -11.93
C ARG A 173 8.21 15.49 -12.23
N VAL A 174 8.04 14.45 -13.04
CA VAL A 174 9.11 13.47 -13.29
C VAL A 174 9.67 13.68 -14.69
N ALA A 175 10.73 14.49 -14.79
CA ALA A 175 11.40 14.82 -16.05
C ALA A 175 12.30 13.69 -16.57
N ASP A 176 13.00 12.98 -15.68
CA ASP A 176 13.84 11.84 -16.07
C ASP A 176 12.98 10.72 -16.67
N VAL A 177 13.26 10.36 -17.92
CA VAL A 177 12.47 9.39 -18.69
C VAL A 177 12.53 7.99 -18.08
N ASN A 178 13.65 7.60 -17.46
CA ASN A 178 13.81 6.29 -16.84
C ASN A 178 13.03 6.22 -15.55
N VAL A 179 13.14 7.23 -14.68
CA VAL A 179 12.34 7.32 -13.44
C VAL A 179 10.85 7.40 -13.78
N GLN A 180 10.47 8.21 -14.78
CA GLN A 180 9.08 8.33 -15.22
C GLN A 180 8.50 6.99 -15.66
N LYS A 181 9.26 6.20 -16.44
CA LYS A 181 8.85 4.84 -16.83
C LYS A 181 8.67 3.93 -15.61
N GLN A 182 9.54 4.01 -14.62
CA GLN A 182 9.45 3.21 -13.40
C GLN A 182 8.18 3.55 -12.60
N VAL A 183 7.91 4.83 -12.32
CA VAL A 183 6.71 5.22 -11.56
C VAL A 183 5.42 4.97 -12.32
N LYS A 184 5.39 5.14 -13.66
CA LYS A 184 4.23 4.73 -14.49
C LYS A 184 3.98 3.23 -14.43
N LYS A 185 5.05 2.42 -14.39
CA LYS A 185 4.95 0.97 -14.19
C LYS A 185 4.33 0.67 -12.82
N LEU A 186 4.79 1.31 -11.76
CA LEU A 186 4.25 1.09 -10.41
C LEU A 186 2.77 1.48 -10.31
N VAL A 187 2.35 2.62 -10.87
CA VAL A 187 0.91 2.98 -10.92
C VAL A 187 0.11 1.94 -11.67
N THR A 188 0.62 1.42 -12.78
CA THR A 188 -0.10 0.42 -13.59
C THR A 188 -0.22 -0.90 -12.86
N TYR A 189 0.88 -1.44 -12.33
CA TYR A 189 0.86 -2.73 -11.62
C TYR A 189 0.11 -2.62 -10.28
N GLY A 190 0.27 -1.52 -9.53
CA GLY A 190 -0.52 -1.28 -8.31
C GLY A 190 -2.02 -1.22 -8.60
N GLY A 191 -2.43 -0.56 -9.70
CA GLY A 191 -3.81 -0.54 -10.15
C GLY A 191 -4.33 -1.92 -10.57
N VAL A 192 -3.54 -2.70 -11.32
CA VAL A 192 -3.90 -4.07 -11.72
C VAL A 192 -4.08 -4.98 -10.50
N ILE A 193 -3.16 -4.90 -9.53
CA ILE A 193 -3.25 -5.68 -8.28
C ILE A 193 -4.55 -5.32 -7.54
N PHE A 194 -4.83 -4.03 -7.36
CA PHE A 194 -6.04 -3.57 -6.67
C PHE A 194 -7.33 -4.02 -7.39
N VAL A 195 -7.41 -3.81 -8.71
CA VAL A 195 -8.55 -4.25 -9.53
C VAL A 195 -8.72 -5.76 -9.53
N SER A 196 -7.62 -6.53 -9.49
CA SER A 196 -7.70 -7.98 -9.37
C SER A 196 -8.36 -8.39 -8.06
N GLY A 197 -8.03 -7.71 -6.95
CA GLY A 197 -8.77 -7.84 -5.70
C GLY A 197 -10.25 -7.59 -5.91
N PHE A 198 -10.62 -6.46 -6.53
CA PHE A 198 -12.03 -6.09 -6.73
C PHE A 198 -12.81 -7.14 -7.54
N VAL A 199 -12.16 -7.73 -8.54
CA VAL A 199 -12.74 -8.84 -9.31
C VAL A 199 -12.98 -10.05 -8.40
N LEU A 200 -12.02 -10.44 -7.56
CA LEU A 200 -12.20 -11.54 -6.61
C LEU A 200 -13.30 -11.27 -5.59
N TRP A 201 -13.39 -10.04 -5.08
CA TRP A 201 -14.48 -9.61 -4.21
C TRP A 201 -15.85 -9.77 -4.89
N ASN A 202 -16.00 -9.40 -6.16
CA ASN A 202 -17.26 -9.61 -6.89
C ASN A 202 -17.56 -11.10 -7.12
N ILE A 203 -16.53 -11.93 -7.40
CA ILE A 203 -16.72 -13.37 -7.57
C ILE A 203 -17.18 -14.00 -6.26
N ASP A 204 -16.60 -13.61 -5.13
CA ASP A 204 -17.01 -14.02 -3.78
C ASP A 204 -18.52 -13.77 -3.60
N ASN A 205 -18.95 -12.51 -3.75
CA ASN A 205 -20.35 -12.12 -3.58
C ASN A 205 -21.34 -12.85 -4.50
N GLN A 206 -20.95 -13.16 -5.75
CA GLN A 206 -21.89 -13.70 -6.74
C GLN A 206 -21.92 -15.23 -6.83
N PHE A 207 -20.84 -15.91 -6.44
CA PHE A 207 -20.69 -17.36 -6.59
C PHE A 207 -20.54 -18.09 -5.25
N CYS A 208 -21.09 -17.49 -4.19
CA CYS A 208 -20.95 -17.93 -2.81
C CYS A 208 -21.27 -19.41 -2.58
N GLU A 209 -22.45 -19.86 -3.00
CA GLU A 209 -22.90 -21.25 -2.82
C GLU A 209 -21.93 -22.24 -3.47
N SER A 210 -21.54 -21.98 -4.73
CA SER A 210 -20.59 -22.83 -5.46
C SER A 210 -19.19 -22.82 -4.84
N LEU A 211 -18.74 -21.67 -4.34
CA LEU A 211 -17.47 -21.57 -3.63
C LEU A 211 -17.50 -22.39 -2.34
N THR A 212 -18.56 -22.25 -1.53
CA THR A 212 -18.74 -22.98 -0.27
C THR A 212 -18.80 -24.49 -0.50
N ASP A 213 -19.58 -24.98 -1.46
CA ASP A 213 -19.62 -26.41 -1.81
C ASP A 213 -18.22 -26.94 -2.18
N THR A 214 -17.48 -26.15 -2.97
CA THR A 214 -16.12 -26.51 -3.37
C THR A 214 -15.19 -26.53 -2.15
N LYS A 215 -15.29 -25.57 -1.23
CA LYS A 215 -14.52 -25.53 0.02
C LYS A 215 -14.76 -26.77 0.88
N HIS A 216 -16.02 -27.19 1.04
CA HIS A 216 -16.37 -28.41 1.77
C HIS A 216 -15.81 -29.67 1.11
N SER A 217 -15.79 -29.73 -0.23
CA SER A 217 -15.24 -30.88 -0.98
C SER A 217 -13.71 -31.01 -0.86
N LEU A 218 -12.99 -29.90 -0.75
CA LEU A 218 -11.53 -29.87 -0.61
C LEU A 218 -11.08 -30.11 0.83
N GLY A 219 -11.79 -29.50 1.78
CA GLY A 219 -11.41 -29.46 3.19
C GLY A 219 -10.22 -28.55 3.48
N MET A 220 -9.99 -28.32 4.77
CA MET A 220 -8.93 -27.45 5.27
C MET A 220 -7.56 -28.14 5.25
N PRO A 221 -6.45 -27.40 5.07
CA PRO A 221 -6.40 -25.95 4.83
C PRO A 221 -6.50 -25.57 3.34
N TRP A 222 -6.64 -26.54 2.43
CA TRP A 222 -6.57 -26.30 0.98
C TRP A 222 -7.70 -25.42 0.47
N SER A 223 -8.88 -25.54 1.08
CA SER A 223 -10.03 -24.68 0.82
C SER A 223 -9.78 -23.18 1.09
N PHE A 224 -8.80 -22.82 1.94
CA PHE A 224 -8.54 -21.41 2.28
C PHE A 224 -8.11 -20.57 1.08
N VAL A 225 -7.60 -21.20 0.01
CA VAL A 225 -7.30 -20.50 -1.25
C VAL A 225 -8.56 -19.94 -1.94
N LEU A 226 -9.74 -20.49 -1.62
CA LEU A 226 -11.03 -20.09 -2.17
C LEU A 226 -11.74 -19.03 -1.32
N GLU A 227 -11.14 -18.57 -0.22
CA GLU A 227 -11.64 -17.40 0.52
C GLU A 227 -11.26 -16.13 -0.25
N LEU A 228 -12.04 -15.84 -1.30
CA LEU A 228 -11.74 -14.81 -2.28
C LEU A 228 -11.82 -13.40 -1.68
N HIS A 229 -12.68 -13.20 -0.69
CA HIS A 229 -12.69 -11.98 0.10
C HIS A 229 -11.37 -11.78 0.89
N GLY A 230 -10.75 -12.85 1.39
CA GLY A 230 -9.43 -12.79 2.01
C GLY A 230 -8.33 -12.36 1.02
N TRP A 231 -8.43 -12.82 -0.24
CA TRP A 231 -7.54 -12.33 -1.31
C TRP A 231 -7.78 -10.87 -1.67
N TRP A 232 -9.02 -10.38 -1.57
CA TRP A 232 -9.32 -8.96 -1.69
C TRP A 232 -8.47 -8.14 -0.71
N HIS A 233 -8.47 -8.47 0.59
CA HIS A 233 -7.64 -7.78 1.60
C HIS A 233 -6.15 -7.76 1.26
N ILE A 234 -5.62 -8.91 0.82
CA ILE A 234 -4.20 -9.03 0.47
C ILE A 234 -3.89 -8.10 -0.71
N LEU A 235 -4.67 -8.19 -1.79
CA LEU A 235 -4.40 -7.48 -3.03
C LEU A 235 -4.65 -5.97 -2.89
N THR A 236 -5.73 -5.55 -2.25
CA THR A 236 -5.98 -4.13 -2.00
C THR A 236 -4.97 -3.55 -1.02
N GLY A 237 -4.53 -4.30 0.00
CA GLY A 237 -3.46 -3.87 0.90
C GLY A 237 -2.15 -3.61 0.17
N ILE A 238 -1.75 -4.51 -0.73
CA ILE A 238 -0.58 -4.33 -1.60
C ILE A 238 -0.77 -3.11 -2.52
N GLY A 239 -1.92 -3.01 -3.19
CA GLY A 239 -2.24 -1.92 -4.12
C GLY A 239 -2.24 -0.56 -3.43
N ALA A 240 -2.94 -0.45 -2.30
CA ALA A 240 -3.02 0.75 -1.48
C ALA A 240 -1.63 1.19 -1.00
N TYR A 241 -0.79 0.27 -0.52
CA TYR A 241 0.59 0.58 -0.16
C TYR A 241 1.37 1.18 -1.33
N ILE A 242 1.31 0.57 -2.51
CA ILE A 242 2.00 1.07 -3.71
C ILE A 242 1.54 2.50 -4.03
N PHE A 243 0.23 2.75 -4.00
CA PHE A 243 -0.31 4.09 -4.25
C PHE A 243 0.10 5.10 -3.17
N ILE A 244 -0.01 4.76 -1.90
CA ILE A 244 0.40 5.64 -0.79
C ILE A 244 1.88 6.00 -0.93
N ALA A 245 2.75 5.01 -1.15
CA ALA A 245 4.19 5.22 -1.29
C ALA A 245 4.53 6.06 -2.53
N LEU A 246 3.81 5.86 -3.65
CA LEU A 246 3.97 6.68 -4.86
C LEU A 246 3.50 8.12 -4.65
N VAL A 247 2.33 8.31 -4.03
CA VAL A 247 1.81 9.64 -3.70
C VAL A 247 2.77 10.35 -2.77
N GLU A 248 3.30 9.65 -1.76
CA GLU A 248 4.29 10.21 -0.86
C GLU A 248 5.53 10.71 -1.62
N TYR A 249 6.11 9.86 -2.46
CA TYR A 249 7.25 10.20 -3.29
C TYR A 249 6.97 11.40 -4.22
N LEU A 250 5.88 11.35 -4.99
CA LEU A 250 5.51 12.37 -5.99
C LEU A 250 5.10 13.72 -5.41
N THR A 251 4.64 13.74 -4.15
CA THR A 251 4.24 14.96 -3.44
C THR A 251 5.35 15.53 -2.57
N SER A 252 6.50 14.85 -2.49
CA SER A 252 7.68 15.34 -1.78
C SER A 252 8.65 16.12 -2.69
N GLU A 253 9.74 16.60 -2.11
CA GLU A 253 10.88 17.18 -2.84
C GLU A 253 11.71 16.13 -3.60
N GLU A 254 11.50 14.85 -3.28
CA GLU A 254 12.21 13.72 -3.91
C GLU A 254 11.62 13.38 -5.29
N ALA A 255 10.48 13.98 -5.66
CA ALA A 255 9.83 13.74 -6.93
C ALA A 255 10.78 13.98 -8.11
N GLY A 256 11.03 12.92 -8.88
CA GLY A 256 11.93 12.93 -10.04
C GLY A 256 13.32 12.36 -9.77
N GLN A 257 13.70 12.16 -8.50
CA GLN A 257 14.96 11.53 -8.11
C GLN A 257 14.92 10.02 -8.36
N GLU A 258 16.07 9.35 -8.28
CA GLU A 258 16.10 7.89 -8.38
C GLU A 258 15.29 7.24 -7.26
N LEU A 259 14.45 6.25 -7.61
CA LEU A 259 13.64 5.53 -6.62
C LEU A 259 14.55 4.80 -5.64
N GLY A 260 14.44 5.16 -4.36
CA GLY A 260 15.21 4.54 -3.28
C GLY A 260 14.92 3.04 -3.11
N LYS A 261 15.84 2.32 -2.47
CA LYS A 261 15.68 0.90 -2.12
C LYS A 261 14.68 0.65 -0.97
N SER A 262 14.02 1.69 -0.46
CA SER A 262 13.20 1.66 0.76
C SER A 262 11.78 1.14 0.54
N PHE A 263 11.33 0.94 -0.69
CA PHE A 263 10.01 0.36 -0.95
C PHE A 263 9.91 -1.10 -0.49
N ALA A 264 8.79 -1.46 0.13
CA ALA A 264 8.49 -2.83 0.51
C ALA A 264 8.17 -3.71 -0.72
N TRP A 265 8.27 -5.02 -0.53
CA TRP A 265 7.80 -5.99 -1.52
C TRP A 265 6.32 -5.73 -1.85
N PRO A 266 5.85 -5.83 -3.11
CA PRO A 266 6.55 -6.34 -4.30
C PRO A 266 7.20 -5.26 -5.18
N VAL A 267 7.34 -4.01 -4.74
CA VAL A 267 7.82 -2.89 -5.59
C VAL A 267 9.14 -3.21 -6.29
N GLY A 268 10.12 -3.77 -5.55
CA GLY A 268 11.40 -4.19 -6.12
C GLY A 268 11.27 -5.23 -7.24
N LEU A 269 10.35 -6.19 -7.09
CA LEU A 269 10.08 -7.22 -8.12
C LEU A 269 9.47 -6.59 -9.38
N ILE A 270 8.50 -5.69 -9.19
CA ILE A 270 7.86 -4.96 -10.30
C ILE A 270 8.91 -4.16 -11.06
N LEU A 271 9.84 -3.48 -10.37
CA LEU A 271 10.90 -2.72 -11.03
C LEU A 271 11.97 -3.61 -11.68
N ALA A 272 12.30 -4.76 -11.08
CA ALA A 272 13.34 -5.67 -11.57
C ALA A 272 12.97 -6.44 -12.84
N SER A 273 11.67 -6.65 -13.14
CA SER A 273 11.19 -7.50 -14.23
C SER A 273 11.65 -7.10 -15.66
N ARG A 274 12.47 -6.05 -15.81
CA ARG A 274 13.07 -5.63 -17.09
C ARG A 274 14.60 -5.71 -17.16
N LYS A 275 15.33 -5.93 -16.05
CA LYS A 275 16.81 -6.01 -16.09
C LYS A 275 17.34 -7.28 -16.78
N SER A 276 16.50 -8.27 -17.05
CA SER A 276 16.91 -9.54 -17.68
C SER A 276 16.85 -9.57 -19.22
N ALA A 277 16.39 -8.51 -19.90
CA ALA A 277 16.18 -8.54 -21.35
C ALA A 277 17.29 -7.88 -22.20
N THR A 278 18.38 -7.39 -21.60
CA THR A 278 19.43 -6.65 -22.34
C THR A 278 20.86 -7.02 -21.95
N LYS A 279 21.12 -8.23 -21.43
CA LYS A 279 22.49 -8.64 -21.07
C LYS A 279 23.17 -9.65 -22.00
N ASP A 280 22.54 -10.13 -23.07
CA ASP A 280 23.20 -11.04 -24.02
C ASP A 280 22.92 -10.67 -25.50
N TRP A 281 23.66 -9.69 -26.04
CA TRP A 281 23.98 -9.60 -27.48
C TRP A 281 25.17 -8.67 -27.77
N ARG A 282 26.23 -8.71 -26.95
CA ARG A 282 27.52 -8.12 -27.36
C ARG A 282 28.64 -9.14 -27.19
N ILE A 283 28.56 -10.22 -27.97
CA ILE A 283 29.78 -10.94 -28.39
C ILE A 283 30.38 -10.10 -29.52
N GLY A 284 31.17 -9.11 -29.12
CA GLY A 284 32.12 -8.46 -30.01
C GLY A 284 33.26 -9.43 -30.27
N ASN A 285 33.32 -9.95 -31.49
CA ASN A 285 34.47 -10.68 -32.02
C ASN A 285 35.63 -9.68 -32.16
N GLY A 286 36.46 -9.57 -31.13
CA GLY A 286 37.70 -8.79 -31.15
C GLY A 286 38.88 -9.73 -30.95
N ARG A 287 39.61 -9.98 -32.05
CA ARG A 287 40.86 -10.75 -32.09
C ARG A 287 41.86 -10.18 -31.09
N GLY A 288 42.55 -11.08 -30.40
CA GLY A 288 43.62 -10.74 -29.47
C GLY A 288 44.86 -10.23 -30.19
N GLU A 289 45.59 -9.37 -29.49
CA GLU A 289 47.03 -9.21 -29.60
C GLU A 289 47.57 -9.02 -28.18
N GLU A 290 48.49 -9.91 -27.81
CA GLU A 290 49.29 -9.88 -26.59
C GLU A 290 50.32 -8.75 -26.69
N GLU A 291 50.47 -7.94 -25.64
CA GLU A 291 51.75 -7.31 -25.34
C GLU A 291 52.09 -7.47 -23.85
N LYS A 292 53.21 -8.14 -23.60
CA LYS A 292 53.86 -8.34 -22.31
C LYS A 292 54.77 -7.13 -22.02
N GLY A 293 54.74 -6.61 -20.79
CA GLY A 293 55.66 -5.52 -20.41
C GLY A 293 55.69 -5.13 -18.93
N LYS A 294 56.26 -6.01 -18.09
CA LYS A 294 57.12 -5.75 -16.91
C LYS A 294 56.82 -4.61 -15.89
N SER A 295 56.69 -5.09 -14.64
CA SER A 295 57.46 -4.72 -13.43
C SER A 295 57.00 -3.54 -12.56
N GLY A 296 56.89 -3.81 -11.25
CA GLY A 296 56.89 -2.79 -10.20
C GLY A 296 56.10 -3.19 -8.94
N ASP A 297 56.74 -3.92 -8.04
CA ASP A 297 56.29 -4.20 -6.67
C ASP A 297 55.96 -2.92 -5.88
N LEU A 298 54.96 -2.98 -4.99
CA LEU A 298 55.11 -2.64 -3.56
C LEU A 298 53.81 -2.83 -2.77
N LEU A 299 53.93 -3.65 -1.73
CA LEU A 299 53.01 -3.86 -0.61
C LEU A 299 52.88 -2.58 0.25
N SER A 300 51.69 -2.32 0.81
CA SER A 300 51.51 -2.12 2.27
C SER A 300 50.10 -1.64 2.63
N ASN A 301 49.56 -2.30 3.66
CA ASN A 301 48.38 -1.96 4.45
C ASN A 301 48.45 -0.56 5.10
N GLY A 302 47.30 -0.02 5.52
CA GLY A 302 47.28 1.01 6.57
C GLY A 302 45.98 1.81 6.69
N PHE A 303 45.25 1.57 7.77
CA PHE A 303 44.14 2.38 8.31
C PHE A 303 44.51 3.85 8.55
N GLY A 304 43.52 4.75 8.54
CA GLY A 304 43.56 5.96 9.40
C GLY A 304 43.00 7.26 8.82
N ASN A 305 41.80 7.63 9.29
CA ASN A 305 41.23 8.96 9.53
C ASN A 305 41.77 10.23 8.84
N GLY A 306 40.83 10.91 8.17
CA GLY A 306 40.44 12.30 8.47
C GLY A 306 41.26 13.43 7.85
N TYR A 307 40.62 14.34 7.10
CA TYR A 307 40.90 15.79 7.19
C TYR A 307 39.73 16.61 6.62
N LEU A 308 39.32 17.60 7.43
CA LEU A 308 38.53 18.76 7.07
C LEU A 308 39.28 19.64 6.07
N HIS A 309 38.55 20.30 5.16
CA HIS A 309 39.02 21.53 4.51
C HIS A 309 37.95 22.61 4.60
N ALA A 310 38.32 23.67 5.32
CA ALA A 310 37.64 24.95 5.38
C ALA A 310 37.96 25.77 4.12
N ASN A 311 37.02 26.61 3.68
CA ASN A 311 37.26 27.72 2.76
C ASN A 311 36.75 29.01 3.41
N GLY A 312 37.68 29.87 3.82
CA GLY A 312 37.40 31.22 4.30
C GLY A 312 37.36 32.24 3.15
N LYS A 313 36.47 33.22 3.26
CA LYS A 313 36.59 34.52 2.59
C LYS A 313 36.63 35.61 3.65
N ILE A 314 37.67 36.42 3.58
CA ILE A 314 37.98 37.56 4.43
C ILE A 314 37.25 38.79 3.85
N SER A 315 36.60 39.60 4.68
CA SER A 315 36.39 41.02 4.40
C SER A 315 36.93 41.84 5.58
N ALA A 316 37.70 42.88 5.23
CA ALA A 316 38.40 43.74 6.17
C ALA A 316 37.46 44.82 6.73
N HIS A 317 37.72 45.15 7.99
CA HIS A 317 37.04 46.15 8.80
C HIS A 317 37.81 47.47 8.71
N GLU A 318 37.16 48.57 8.31
CA GLU A 318 37.62 49.92 8.65
C GLU A 318 36.68 50.52 9.72
N ARG A 319 37.30 51.10 10.74
CA ARG A 319 36.67 51.69 11.93
C ARG A 319 37.29 53.08 12.05
N ASN A 320 36.52 54.15 11.86
CA ASN A 320 36.93 55.52 12.19
C ASN A 320 36.26 55.99 13.48
N LYS A 321 37.03 56.74 14.27
CA LYS A 321 36.78 57.21 15.63
C LYS A 321 35.98 58.52 15.68
N SER A 322 35.28 58.71 16.81
CA SER A 322 35.00 59.94 17.59
C SER A 322 34.87 61.29 16.87
N GLU A 323 33.70 61.91 17.00
CA GLU A 323 33.38 63.00 17.94
C GLU A 323 31.88 62.97 18.26
#